data_AF-A0A368XA58-F1
#
_entry.id   AF-A0A368XA58-F1
#
_cell.length_a   1.000
_cell.length_b   1.000
_cell.length_c   1.000
_cell.angle_alpha   90.00
_cell.angle_beta   90.00
_cell.angle_gamma   90.00
#
_symmetry.space_group_name_H-M   'P 1'
#
loop_
_entity.id
_entity.type
_entity.pdbx_description
1 polymer ?
#
loop_
_entity_poly.entity_id
_entity_poly.type
_entity_poly.pdbx_seq_one_letter_code
_entity_poly.pdbx_strand_id
1 'polypeptide(L)' 'MKAKLLILKDIIKLMILFVLCTFLFYYAIKMMHHEYQNLDNPAPSGNAVKVVQQEDNAIIERLSIFFRLGE' A
#
# COMPACT_ATOMS: atom_id res chain seq x y z
N MET A 1 -21.75 33.58 -10.67
CA MET A 1 -20.54 33.32 -9.83
C MET A 1 -20.82 32.43 -8.61
N LYS A 2 -21.92 32.59 -7.86
CA LYS A 2 -22.20 31.80 -6.63
C LYS A 2 -22.31 30.28 -6.84
N ALA A 3 -22.90 29.83 -7.95
CA ALA A 3 -23.06 28.39 -8.25
C ALA A 3 -21.72 27.66 -8.44
N LYS A 4 -20.71 28.31 -9.04
CA LYS A 4 -19.38 27.71 -9.22
C LYS A 4 -18.63 27.50 -7.89
N LEU A 5 -18.86 28.39 -6.93
CA LEU A 5 -18.25 28.30 -5.60
C LEU A 5 -18.82 27.13 -4.78
N LEU A 6 -20.13 26.86 -4.91
CA LEU A 6 -20.79 25.73 -4.26
C LEU A 6 -20.23 24.39 -4.77
N ILE A 7 -20.11 24.25 -6.09
CA ILE A 7 -19.55 23.05 -6.73
C ILE A 7 -18.11 22.81 -6.26
N LEU A 8 -17.29 23.86 -6.20
CA LEU A 8 -15.90 23.73 -5.75
C LEU A 8 -15.79 23.26 -4.30
N LYS A 9 -16.69 23.73 -3.43
CA LYS A 9 -16.75 23.30 -2.02
C LYS A 9 -17.08 21.81 -1.89
N ASP A 10 -17.98 21.30 -2.72
CA ASP A 10 -18.35 19.88 -2.68
C ASP A 10 -17.25 18.98 -3.25
N ILE A 11 -16.53 19.43 -4.29
CA ILE A 11 -15.33 18.72 -4.79
C ILE A 11 -14.26 18.64 -3.71
N ILE A 12 -14.01 19.73 -2.97
CA ILE A 12 -13.03 19.74 -1.86
C ILE A 12 -13.43 18.75 -0.77
N LYS A 13 -14.72 18.69 -0.39
CA LYS A 13 -15.20 17.68 0.58
C LYS A 13 -14.95 16.26 0.08
N LEU A 14 -15.24 16.00 -1.19
CA LEU A 14 -15.03 14.68 -1.78
C LEU A 14 -13.54 14.31 -1.80
N MET A 15 -12.66 15.28 -2.12
CA MET A 15 -11.21 15.09 -2.08
C MET A 15 -10.73 14.74 -0.67
N ILE A 16 -11.20 15.46 0.35
CA ILE A 16 -10.86 15.20 1.75
C ILE A 16 -11.36 13.81 2.17
N LEU A 17 -12.59 13.45 1.81
CA LEU A 17 -13.16 12.13 2.09
C LEU A 17 -12.35 11.02 1.43
N PHE A 18 -11.95 11.21 0.18
CA PHE A 18 -11.13 10.26 -0.57
C PHE A 18 -9.76 10.04 0.10
N VAL A 19 -9.07 11.13 0.47
CA VAL A 19 -7.77 11.07 1.15
C VAL A 19 -7.88 10.36 2.50
N LEU A 20 -8.90 10.68 3.30
CA LEU A 20 -9.17 9.99 4.58
C LEU A 20 -9.40 8.50 4.38
N CYS A 21 -10.18 8.13 3.36
CA CYS A 21 -10.43 6.74 2.99
C CYS A 21 -9.12 6.02 2.62
N THR A 22 -8.27 6.64 1.79
CA THR A 22 -6.96 6.09 1.41
C THR A 22 -6.07 5.84 2.63
N PHE A 23 -6.01 6.78 3.57
CA PHE A 23 -5.24 6.60 4.80
C PHE A 23 -5.78 5.44 5.65
N LEU A 24 -7.10 5.36 5.82
CA LEU A 24 -7.73 4.27 6.57
C LEU A 24 -7.36 2.91 5.96
N PHE A 25 -7.50 2.76 4.65
CA PHE A 25 -7.11 1.54 3.95
C PHE A 25 -5.63 1.23 4.07
N TYR A 26 -4.76 2.23 3.94
CA TYR A 26 -3.31 2.05 4.09
C TYR A 26 -2.96 1.47 5.48
N TYR A 27 -3.51 2.05 6.54
CA TYR A 27 -3.27 1.56 7.90
C TYR A 27 -3.91 0.19 8.15
N ALA A 28 -5.11 -0.06 7.61
CA ALA A 28 -5.77 -1.35 7.73
C ALA A 28 -4.95 -2.47 7.08
N ILE A 29 -4.45 -2.25 5.85
CA ILE A 29 -3.59 -3.21 5.16
C ILE A 29 -2.26 -3.38 5.90
N LYS A 30 -1.65 -2.28 6.36
CA LYS A 30 -0.40 -2.33 7.12
C LYS A 30 -0.55 -3.15 8.42
N MET A 31 -1.66 -2.99 9.13
CA MET A 31 -1.98 -3.76 10.34
C MET A 31 -2.17 -5.24 10.01
N MET A 32 -2.90 -5.58 8.95
CA MET A 32 -3.04 -6.97 8.49
C MET A 32 -1.69 -7.58 8.08
N HIS A 33 -0.81 -6.80 7.44
CA HIS A 33 0.49 -7.29 6.97
C HIS A 33 1.45 -7.59 8.13
N HIS A 34 1.42 -6.78 9.19
CA HIS A 34 2.19 -7.02 10.41
C HIS A 34 1.84 -8.37 11.06
N GLU A 35 0.56 -8.75 11.05
CA GLU A 35 0.11 -10.05 11.54
C GLU A 35 0.58 -11.20 10.64
N TYR A 36 0.57 -10.99 9.31
CA TYR A 36 1.00 -12.01 8.34
C TYR A 36 2.49 -12.33 8.40
N GLN A 37 3.33 -11.35 8.77
CA GLN A 37 4.77 -11.54 8.91
C GLN A 37 5.12 -12.38 10.15
N ASN A 38 4.23 -12.38 11.16
CA ASN A 38 4.36 -13.16 12.40
C ASN A 38 3.70 -14.55 12.35
N LEU A 39 3.00 -14.90 11.26
CA LEU A 39 2.66 -16.29 11.00
C LEU A 39 3.95 -17.02 10.61
N ASP A 40 4.64 -17.50 11.64
CA ASP A 40 5.76 -18.44 11.59
C ASP A 40 5.60 -19.38 10.40
N ASN A 41 6.42 -19.15 9.37
CA ASN A 41 6.51 -20.04 8.22
C ASN A 41 7.05 -21.39 8.74
N PRO A 42 6.25 -22.49 8.80
CA PRO A 42 6.83 -23.79 9.09
C PRO A 42 7.82 -24.07 7.97
N ALA A 43 9.12 -24.01 8.31
CA ALA A 43 10.21 -24.11 7.36
C ALA A 43 9.98 -25.34 6.44
N PRO A 44 10.01 -25.17 5.10
CA PRO A 44 9.85 -26.31 4.22
C PRO A 44 11.04 -27.27 4.43
N SER A 45 10.75 -28.48 4.88
CA SER A 45 11.69 -29.61 5.04
C SER A 45 12.17 -30.18 3.68
N GLY A 46 12.42 -29.34 2.69
CA GLY A 46 12.82 -29.75 1.35
C GLY A 46 13.51 -28.61 0.63
N ASN A 47 14.45 -28.96 -0.25
CA ASN A 47 15.42 -28.11 -0.96
C ASN A 47 14.81 -27.05 -1.90
N ALA A 48 13.83 -26.27 -1.43
CA ALA A 48 13.28 -25.13 -2.13
C ALA A 48 13.95 -23.86 -1.61
N VAL A 49 14.76 -23.24 -2.47
CA VAL A 49 15.43 -21.98 -2.24
C VAL A 49 14.44 -20.98 -1.62
N LYS A 50 14.76 -20.50 -0.41
CA LYS A 50 14.05 -19.42 0.27
C LYS A 50 14.31 -18.11 -0.50
N VAL A 51 13.57 -17.89 -1.57
CA VAL A 51 13.70 -16.67 -2.38
C VAL A 51 12.86 -15.56 -1.76
N VAL A 52 13.56 -14.53 -1.31
CA VAL A 52 13.07 -13.23 -0.84
C VAL A 52 12.59 -13.21 0.60
N GLN A 53 13.52 -12.84 1.49
CA GLN A 53 13.16 -12.19 2.75
C GLN A 53 12.66 -10.79 2.39
N GLN A 54 11.35 -10.58 2.54
CA GLN A 54 10.71 -9.31 2.31
C GLN A 54 10.98 -8.42 3.53
N GLU A 55 12.15 -7.77 3.56
CA GLU A 55 12.37 -6.62 4.42
C GLU A 55 11.36 -5.54 4.00
N ASP A 56 10.77 -4.80 4.95
CA ASP A 56 9.66 -3.87 4.71
C ASP A 56 9.93 -2.80 3.62
N ASN A 57 11.19 -2.62 3.24
CA ASN A 57 11.65 -1.72 2.18
C ASN A 57 11.56 -2.34 0.76
N ALA A 58 11.44 -3.67 0.66
CA ALA A 58 11.53 -4.42 -0.59
C ALA A 58 10.36 -4.16 -1.55
N ILE A 59 9.21 -3.67 -1.07
CA ILE A 59 8.05 -3.35 -1.93
C ILE A 59 8.30 -2.03 -2.67
N ILE A 60 8.82 -1.01 -1.97
CA ILE A 60 9.18 0.28 -2.58
C ILE A 60 10.39 0.10 -3.50
N GLU A 61 11.37 -0.70 -3.07
CA GLU A 61 12.52 -1.07 -3.88
C GLU A 61 12.10 -1.83 -5.14
N ARG A 62 11.23 -2.86 -5.03
CA ARG A 62 10.68 -3.56 -6.20
C ARG A 62 9.87 -2.65 -7.13
N LEU A 63 9.08 -1.73 -6.59
CA LEU A 63 8.32 -0.79 -7.41
C LEU A 63 9.27 0.16 -8.17
N SER A 64 10.32 0.65 -7.50
CA SER A 64 11.36 1.48 -8.13
C SER A 64 12.13 0.71 -9.22
N ILE A 65 12.43 -0.57 -8.99
CA ILE A 65 13.06 -1.45 -9.97
C ILE A 65 12.12 -1.67 -11.16
N PHE A 66 10.82 -1.89 -10.93
CA PHE A 66 9.82 -2.06 -11.99
C PHE A 66 9.68 -0.80 -12.86
N PHE A 67 9.75 0.39 -12.25
CA PHE A 67 9.76 1.66 -12.98
C PHE A 67 11.07 1.95 -13.71
N ARG A 68 12.21 1.44 -13.21
CA ARG A 68 13.53 1.64 -13.81
C ARG A 68 13.89 0.60 -14.88
N LEU A 69 13.37 -0.61 -14.76
CA LEU A 69 13.43 -1.68 -15.77
C LEU A 69 12.23 -1.65 -16.72
N GLY A 70 11.29 -0.72 -16.55
CA GLY A 70 10.19 -0.46 -17.47
C GLY A 70 10.58 0.33 -18.72
N GLU A 71 11.88 0.30 -19.09
CA GLU A 71 12.31 0.45 -20.49
C GLU A 71 12.18 -0.90 -21.21
#